data_AF-A0AAP0C001-F1
#
_entry.id   AF-A0AAP0C001-F1
#
_cell.length_a   1.000
_cell.length_b   1.000
_cell.length_c   1.000
_cell.angle_alpha   90.00
_cell.angle_beta   90.00
_cell.angle_gamma   90.00
#
_symmetry.space_group_name_H-M   'P 1'
#
loop_
_entity.id
_entity.type
_entity.pdbx_description
1 polymer ?
#
loop_
_entity_poly.entity_id
_entity_poly.type
_entity_poly.pdbx_seq_one_letter_code
_entity_poly.pdbx_strand_id
1 'polypeptide(L)'
;MQSLWLTDIAHHHLAIAFLFLIIGHMYRTNFVIGHSIKDLLEAHITLWDQLGRGHRGLYDTINNSLHFQLDLALASSGVITSLVAQHMYSLPAYAFI
;
A
#
# COMPACT_ATOMS: atom_id res chain seq x y z
N MET A 1 -30.47 -13.49 5.18
CA MET A 1 -29.11 -13.24 5.72
C MET A 1 -28.13 -13.81 4.71
N GLN A 2 -27.55 -12.96 3.86
CA GLN A 2 -26.59 -13.40 2.85
C GLN A 2 -25.20 -13.00 3.33
N SER A 3 -24.43 -13.99 3.77
CA SER A 3 -23.00 -13.81 4.05
C SER A 3 -22.19 -14.24 2.83
N LEU A 4 -20.98 -13.69 2.68
CA LEU A 4 -19.99 -14.22 1.76
C LEU A 4 -19.75 -15.72 1.97
N TRP A 5 -19.50 -16.43 0.87
CA TRP A 5 -19.21 -17.86 0.91
C TRP A 5 -17.80 -18.07 1.49
N LEU A 6 -17.67 -19.03 2.41
CA LEU A 6 -16.37 -19.34 3.04
C LEU A 6 -15.28 -19.68 2.01
N THR A 7 -15.67 -20.33 0.91
CA THR A 7 -14.77 -20.67 -0.21
C THR A 7 -14.25 -19.43 -0.94
N ASP A 8 -15.08 -18.38 -1.08
CA ASP A 8 -14.70 -17.12 -1.71
C ASP A 8 -13.72 -16.34 -0.83
N ILE A 9 -14.00 -16.26 0.48
CA ILE A 9 -13.09 -15.66 1.46
C ILE A 9 -11.73 -16.37 1.46
N ALA A 10 -11.72 -17.71 1.44
CA ALA A 10 -10.48 -18.49 1.40
C ALA A 10 -9.68 -18.23 0.12
N HIS A 11 -10.35 -18.18 -1.04
CA HIS A 11 -9.68 -17.89 -2.32
C HIS A 11 -9.13 -16.46 -2.37
N HIS A 12 -9.87 -15.49 -1.86
CA HIS A 12 -9.44 -14.09 -1.76
C HIS A 12 -8.18 -13.94 -0.90
N HIS A 13 -8.13 -14.57 0.27
CA HIS A 13 -6.94 -14.55 1.13
C HIS A 13 -5.75 -15.23 0.47
N LEU A 14 -5.96 -16.36 -0.21
CA LEU A 14 -4.90 -17.03 -0.96
C LEU A 14 -4.31 -16.12 -2.05
N ALA A 15 -5.18 -15.48 -2.85
CA ALA A 15 -4.76 -14.55 -3.89
C ALA A 15 -3.95 -13.36 -3.32
N ILE A 16 -4.44 -12.77 -2.22
CA ILE A 16 -3.74 -11.68 -1.53
C ILE A 16 -2.38 -12.12 -0.99
N ALA A 17 -2.29 -13.32 -0.39
CA ALA A 17 -1.04 -13.84 0.13
C ALA A 17 0.03 -13.98 -0.97
N PHE A 18 -0.35 -14.51 -2.13
CA PHE A 18 0.56 -14.59 -3.29
C PHE A 18 0.98 -13.21 -3.81
N LEU A 19 0.05 -12.25 -3.88
CA LEU A 19 0.36 -10.89 -4.30
C LEU A 19 1.39 -10.23 -3.36
N PHE A 20 1.18 -10.29 -2.05
CA PHE A 20 2.12 -9.72 -1.08
C PHE A 20 3.45 -10.45 -1.04
N LEU A 21 3.49 -11.77 -1.30
CA LEU A 21 4.73 -12.52 -1.41
C LEU A 21 5.61 -11.99 -2.55
N ILE A 22 5.04 -11.76 -3.73
CA ILE A 22 5.79 -11.24 -4.88
C ILE A 22 6.23 -9.80 -4.64
N ILE A 23 5.31 -8.92 -4.20
CA ILE A 23 5.60 -7.50 -3.95
C ILE A 23 6.66 -7.34 -2.84
N GLY A 24 6.62 -8.18 -1.81
CA GLY A 24 7.57 -8.14 -0.70
C GLY A 24 9.04 -8.38 -1.10
N HIS A 25 9.27 -9.00 -2.26
CA HIS A 25 10.62 -9.26 -2.79
C HIS A 25 11.09 -8.21 -3.82
N MET A 26 10.29 -7.18 -4.11
CA MET A 26 10.62 -6.17 -5.12
C MET A 26 11.72 -5.19 -4.67
N TYR A 27 11.76 -4.88 -3.37
CA TYR A 27 12.67 -3.89 -2.81
C TYR A 27 14.00 -4.51 -2.38
N ARG A 28 15.10 -3.79 -2.66
CA ARG A 28 16.46 -4.27 -2.38
C ARG A 28 16.69 -4.42 -0.89
N THR A 29 17.18 -5.59 -0.48
CA THR A 29 17.62 -5.87 0.89
C THR A 29 19.13 -6.13 0.91
N ASN A 30 19.64 -6.95 1.83
CA ASN A 30 21.06 -7.34 1.86
C ASN A 30 21.51 -8.12 0.61
N PHE A 31 20.56 -8.61 -0.19
CA PHE A 31 20.84 -9.21 -1.49
C PHE A 31 21.03 -8.12 -2.56
N VAL A 32 21.95 -8.37 -3.51
CA VAL A 32 22.33 -7.40 -4.56
C VAL A 32 21.19 -7.11 -5.56
N ILE A 33 20.12 -7.91 -5.55
CA ILE A 33 19.00 -7.81 -6.49
C ILE A 33 17.80 -7.13 -5.81
N GLY A 34 17.24 -6.11 -6.47
CA GLY A 34 16.03 -5.39 -6.04
C GLY A 34 16.10 -3.89 -6.32
N HIS A 35 14.96 -3.21 -6.21
CA HIS A 35 14.87 -1.76 -6.45
C HIS A 35 15.15 -0.97 -5.18
N SER A 36 15.98 0.08 -5.28
CA SER A 36 16.14 1.08 -4.23
C SER A 36 15.07 2.15 -4.37
N ILE A 37 14.29 2.39 -3.30
CA ILE A 37 13.22 3.40 -3.30
C ILE A 37 13.79 4.80 -3.54
N LYS A 38 14.98 5.09 -3.01
CA LYS A 38 15.66 6.38 -3.22
C LYS A 38 16.00 6.61 -4.69
N ASP A 39 16.56 5.58 -5.34
CA ASP A 39 16.93 5.63 -6.76
C ASP A 39 15.68 5.76 -7.65
N LEU A 40 14.66 4.95 -7.36
CA LEU A 40 13.36 5.02 -8.05
C LEU A 40 12.74 6.42 -7.96
N LEU A 41 12.80 7.05 -6.79
CA LEU A 41 12.20 8.35 -6.54
C LEU A 41 12.97 9.49 -7.20
N GLU A 42 14.29 9.37 -7.29
CA GLU A 42 15.16 10.34 -7.97
C GLU A 42 15.11 10.21 -9.50
N ALA A 43 14.98 8.98 -10.01
CA ALA A 43 14.78 8.70 -11.43
C ALA A 43 13.38 9.11 -11.94
N HIS A 44 12.41 9.30 -11.04
CA HIS A 44 11.05 9.73 -11.38
C HIS A 44 11.00 11.25 -11.66
N ILE A 45 11.46 11.64 -12.84
CA ILE A 45 11.37 13.00 -13.38
C ILE A 45 10.19 13.05 -14.36
N THR A 46 9.26 13.98 -14.16
CA THR A 46 8.15 14.19 -15.09
C THR A 46 8.68 14.66 -16.43
N LEU A 47 8.23 14.03 -17.53
CA LEU A 47 8.58 14.43 -18.90
C LEU A 47 8.18 15.88 -19.22
N TRP A 48 7.18 16.40 -18.49
CA TRP A 48 6.79 17.81 -18.52
C TRP A 48 7.55 18.59 -17.44
N ASP A 49 8.43 19.48 -17.88
CA ASP A 49 9.27 20.38 -17.07
C ASP A 49 8.46 21.35 -16.17
N GLN A 50 7.14 21.40 -16.34
CA GLN A 50 6.24 22.31 -15.64
C GLN A 50 5.83 21.89 -14.22
N LEU A 51 6.05 20.62 -13.83
CA LEU A 51 5.78 20.10 -12.47
C LEU A 51 7.04 20.07 -11.57
N GLY A 52 8.21 20.43 -12.11
CA GLY A 52 9.49 20.47 -11.38
C GLY A 52 10.06 19.09 -11.01
N ARG A 53 11.27 19.07 -10.42
CA ARG A 53 11.91 17.85 -9.89
C ARG A 53 11.42 17.56 -8.45
N GLY A 54 10.10 17.43 -8.28
CA GLY A 54 9.41 17.46 -6.99
C GLY A 54 9.68 16.28 -6.05
N HIS A 55 10.17 15.15 -6.57
CA HIS A 55 10.43 13.96 -5.76
C HIS A 55 11.87 13.90 -5.19
N ARG A 56 12.76 14.84 -5.54
CA ARG A 56 14.13 14.83 -5.03
C ARG A 56 14.19 15.20 -3.55
N GLY A 57 14.93 14.40 -2.77
CA GLY A 57 15.06 14.58 -1.32
C GLY A 57 13.83 14.11 -0.52
N LEU A 58 12.72 13.74 -1.18
CA LEU A 58 11.52 13.28 -0.48
C LEU A 58 11.78 11.99 0.30
N TYR A 59 12.59 11.07 -0.22
CA TYR A 59 12.99 9.87 0.51
C TYR A 59 13.67 10.22 1.84
N ASP A 60 14.60 11.18 1.83
CA ASP A 60 15.31 11.60 3.03
C ASP A 60 14.37 12.38 3.97
N THR A 61 13.45 13.20 3.46
CA THR A 61 12.43 13.90 4.27
C THR A 61 11.49 12.93 4.99
N ILE A 62 11.00 11.90 4.31
CA ILE A 62 10.12 10.87 4.89
C ILE A 62 10.90 10.04 5.91
N ASN A 63 12.11 9.60 5.57
CA ASN A 63 12.87 8.68 6.41
C ASN A 63 13.42 9.34 7.68
N ASN A 64 13.71 10.65 7.66
CA ASN A 64 14.23 11.38 8.82
C ASN A 64 13.14 12.01 9.72
N SER A 65 11.86 11.97 9.33
CA SER A 65 10.76 12.57 10.11
C SER A 65 9.73 11.54 10.56
N LEU A 66 9.70 11.26 11.86
CA LEU A 66 8.68 10.40 12.46
C LEU A 66 7.27 10.99 12.32
N HIS A 67 7.14 12.32 12.40
CA HIS A 67 5.85 13.00 12.21
C HIS A 67 5.30 12.78 10.81
N PHE A 68 6.17 12.82 9.79
CA PHE A 68 5.73 12.59 8.41
C PHE A 68 5.32 11.14 8.18
N GLN A 69 6.06 10.17 8.74
CA GLN A 69 5.70 8.75 8.66
C GLN A 69 4.37 8.45 9.36
N LEU A 70 4.19 9.02 10.55
CA LEU A 70 2.96 8.85 11.32
C LEU A 70 1.75 9.47 10.60
N ASP A 71 1.89 10.67 10.05
CA ASP A 71 0.81 11.34 9.30
C ASP A 71 0.40 10.52 8.08
N LEU A 72 1.36 10.02 7.31
CA LEU A 72 1.09 9.17 6.14
C LEU A 72 0.42 7.83 6.54
N ALA A 73 0.86 7.23 7.66
CA ALA A 73 0.27 6.00 8.18
C ALA A 73 -1.17 6.23 8.68
N LEU A 74 -1.44 7.34 9.36
CA LEU A 74 -2.78 7.71 9.84
C LEU A 74 -3.72 8.04 8.68
N ALA A 75 -3.25 8.80 7.69
CA ALA A 75 -4.02 9.14 6.50
C ALA A 75 -4.43 7.87 5.72
N SER A 76 -3.47 6.98 5.45
CA SER A 76 -3.75 5.71 4.76
C SER A 76 -4.67 4.78 5.56
N SER A 77 -4.43 4.63 6.86
CA SER A 77 -5.29 3.84 7.75
C SER A 77 -6.72 4.39 7.84
N GLY A 78 -6.87 5.73 7.86
CA GLY A 78 -8.18 6.39 7.86
C GLY A 78 -8.99 6.11 6.60
N VAL A 79 -8.36 6.15 5.42
CA VAL A 79 -9.00 5.80 4.15
C VAL A 79 -9.42 4.33 4.14
N ILE A 80 -8.56 3.42 4.58
CA ILE A 80 -8.88 1.99 4.68
C ILE A 80 -10.04 1.76 5.65
N THR A 81 -10.03 2.43 6.80
CA THR A 81 -11.11 2.31 7.80
C THR A 81 -12.46 2.75 7.22
N SER A 82 -12.49 3.83 6.46
CA SER A 82 -13.70 4.29 5.76
C SER A 82 -14.18 3.28 4.72
N LEU A 83 -13.27 2.73 3.92
CA LEU A 83 -13.57 1.70 2.93
C LEU A 83 -14.14 0.44 3.58
N VAL A 84 -13.53 -0.03 4.69
CA VAL A 84 -14.02 -1.19 5.46
C VAL A 84 -15.44 -0.96 5.96
N ALA A 85 -15.76 0.24 6.44
CA ALA A 85 -17.11 0.58 6.88
C ALA A 85 -18.14 0.48 5.74
N GLN A 86 -17.80 0.98 4.55
CA GLN A 86 -18.66 0.90 3.36
C GLN A 86 -18.83 -0.54 2.86
N HIS A 87 -17.74 -1.30 2.82
CA HIS A 87 -17.75 -2.69 2.35
C HIS A 87 -18.49 -3.60 3.32
N MET A 88 -18.35 -3.43 4.64
CA MET A 88 -19.04 -4.29 5.61
C MET A 88 -20.55 -4.01 5.67
N TYR A 89 -20.98 -2.78 5.36
CA TYR A 89 -22.40 -2.44 5.22
C TYR A 89 -23.04 -3.10 3.98
N SER A 90 -22.31 -3.15 2.87
CA SER A 90 -22.84 -3.63 1.57
C SER A 90 -22.58 -5.12 1.30
N LEU A 91 -21.55 -5.70 1.90
CA LEU A 91 -21.10 -7.09 1.73
C LEU A 91 -20.88 -7.75 3.10
N PRO A 92 -21.91 -8.39 3.68
CA PRO A 92 -21.78 -9.04 4.98
C PRO A 92 -20.79 -10.20 4.91
N ALA A 93 -19.64 -10.06 5.56
CA ALA A 93 -18.62 -11.12 5.59
C ALA A 93 -18.95 -12.23 6.59
N TYR A 94 -19.75 -11.92 7.62
CA TYR A 94 -20.11 -12.85 8.69
C TYR A 94 -21.58 -13.24 8.57
N ALA A 95 -21.88 -14.53 8.79
CA ALA A 95 -23.25 -14.98 8.96
C ALA A 95 -23.80 -14.40 10.28
N PHE A 96 -25.02 -13.85 10.23
CA PHE A 96 -25.76 -13.29 11.37
C PHE A 96 -25.30 -11.91 11.88
N ILE A 97 -24.76 -11.05 11.00
CA ILE A 97 -24.73 -9.59 11.18
C ILE A 97 -26.05 -8.97 10.74
#